data_AF-A0AAV0SR57-F1
#
_entry.id   AF-A0AAV0SR57-F1
#
_cell.length_a   1.000
_cell.length_b   1.000
_cell.length_c   1.000
_cell.angle_alpha   90.00
_cell.angle_beta   90.00
_cell.angle_gamma   90.00
#
_symmetry.space_group_name_H-M   'P 1'
#
loop_
_entity.id
_entity.type
_entity.pdbx_description
1 polymer ?
#
loop_
_entity_poly.entity_id
_entity_poly.type
_entity_poly.pdbx_seq_one_letter_code
_entity_poly.pdbx_strand_id
1 'polypeptide(L)'
;MTSMWSSFTYLLLPPAVILLFLMTIPFPGLMLNRGVVKFGDFVFNIRIGTLSIFSVITAVSFVVLAAQTYDLQKRYAMHSDPHLEAHYSADLQKKASRWRSERNWWISALTFTIYWMLLRFHAMKKQLIKAQRHED
;
A
#
# COMPACT_ATOMS: atom_id res chain seq x y z
N MET A 1 2.88 10.61 21.22
CA MET A 1 3.58 10.66 19.92
C MET A 1 3.01 9.54 19.05
N THR A 2 2.29 9.87 17.99
CA THR A 2 1.89 8.88 16.96
C THR A 2 3.16 8.30 16.36
N SER A 3 3.30 6.97 16.39
CA SER A 3 4.47 6.33 15.79
C SER A 3 4.43 6.53 14.28
N MET A 4 5.60 6.62 13.62
CA MET A 4 5.67 6.74 12.15
C MET A 4 4.83 5.67 11.43
N TRP A 5 4.74 4.47 12.03
CA TRP A 5 3.87 3.39 11.56
C TRP A 5 2.38 3.75 11.61
N SER A 6 1.88 4.31 12.72
CA SER A 6 0.48 4.71 12.83
C SER A 6 0.11 5.79 11.81
N SER A 7 0.99 6.76 11.58
CA SER A 7 0.77 7.79 10.57
C SER A 7 0.71 7.19 9.16
N PHE A 8 1.58 6.22 8.84
CA PHE A 8 1.52 5.50 7.57
C PHE A 8 0.20 4.74 7.41
N THR A 9 -0.20 3.94 8.38
CA THR A 9 -1.42 3.12 8.28
C THR A 9 -2.68 3.98 8.19
N TYR A 10 -2.84 5.02 9.02
CA TYR A 10 -4.07 5.81 9.03
C TYR A 10 -4.16 6.82 7.89
N LEU A 11 -3.03 7.26 7.33
CA LEU A 11 -3.02 8.25 6.25
C LEU A 11 -3.05 7.61 4.86
N LEU A 12 -2.26 6.55 4.64
CA LEU A 12 -2.04 5.99 3.29
C LEU A 12 -2.94 4.80 2.96
N LEU A 13 -3.35 4.02 3.95
CA LEU A 13 -4.17 2.83 3.69
C LEU A 13 -5.62 3.16 3.30
N PRO A 14 -6.35 4.08 3.97
CA PRO A 14 -7.73 4.37 3.61
C PRO A 14 -7.87 4.88 2.16
N PRO A 15 -7.05 5.82 1.66
CA PRO A 15 -7.11 6.23 0.27
C PRO A 15 -6.81 5.09 -0.71
N ALA A 16 -5.82 4.23 -0.40
CA ALA A 16 -5.49 3.09 -1.25
C ALA A 16 -6.68 2.13 -1.39
N VAL A 17 -7.31 1.77 -0.28
CA VAL A 17 -8.46 0.86 -0.25
C VAL A 17 -9.68 1.48 -0.94
N ILE A 18 -9.98 2.75 -0.65
CA ILE A 18 -11.10 3.46 -1.28
C ILE A 18 -10.90 3.53 -2.79
N LEU A 19 -9.71 3.91 -3.27
CA LEU A 19 -9.42 3.98 -4.70
C LEU A 19 -9.50 2.62 -5.38
N LEU A 20 -9.01 1.55 -4.73
CA LEU A 20 -9.12 0.19 -5.25
C LEU A 20 -10.59 -0.22 -5.40
N PHE A 21 -11.40 -0.02 -4.36
CA PHE A 21 -12.83 -0.34 -4.40
C PHE A 21 -13.57 0.48 -5.47
N LEU A 22 -13.27 1.78 -5.55
CA LEU A 22 -13.85 2.67 -6.56
C LEU A 22 -13.54 2.17 -7.98
N MET A 23 -12.30 1.73 -8.23
CA MET A 23 -11.85 1.32 -9.56
C MET A 23 -12.21 -0.12 -9.93
N THR A 24 -12.47 -0.99 -8.95
CA THR A 24 -12.69 -2.44 -9.17
C THR A 24 -14.18 -2.79 -9.23
N ILE A 25 -15.05 -2.07 -8.50
CA ILE A 25 -16.50 -2.36 -8.51
C ILE A 25 -17.14 -1.68 -9.73
N PRO A 26 -17.73 -2.44 -10.68
CA PRO A 26 -18.54 -1.86 -11.74
C PRO A 26 -19.86 -1.35 -11.15
N PHE A 27 -19.98 -0.03 -10.95
CA PHE A 27 -21.24 0.54 -10.47
C PHE A 27 -22.31 0.47 -11.58
N PRO A 28 -23.54 0.00 -11.30
CA PRO A 28 -24.60 -0.15 -12.30
C PRO A 28 -25.16 1.20 -12.82
N GLY A 29 -24.78 2.32 -12.21
CA GLY A 29 -25.17 3.66 -12.63
C GLY A 29 -24.14 4.32 -13.57
N LEU A 30 -24.56 4.63 -14.81
CA LEU A 30 -23.74 5.29 -15.84
C LEU A 30 -23.14 6.65 -15.38
N MET A 31 -23.84 7.38 -14.51
CA MET A 31 -23.36 8.65 -13.93
C MET A 31 -22.32 8.45 -12.81
N LEU A 32 -22.45 7.40 -11.99
CA LEU A 32 -21.50 7.07 -10.92
C LEU A 32 -20.16 6.62 -11.52
N ASN A 33 -20.17 5.77 -12.55
CA ASN A 33 -18.93 5.39 -13.25
C ASN A 33 -18.21 6.60 -13.86
N ARG A 34 -18.92 7.55 -14.48
CA ARG A 34 -18.31 8.77 -15.01
C ARG A 34 -17.70 9.64 -13.90
N GLY A 35 -18.37 9.75 -12.75
CA GLY A 35 -17.86 10.48 -11.59
C GLY A 35 -16.61 9.83 -10.99
N VAL A 36 -16.63 8.50 -10.81
CA VAL A 36 -15.50 7.69 -10.34
C VAL A 36 -14.30 7.81 -11.28
N VAL A 37 -14.52 7.74 -12.60
CA VAL A 37 -13.44 7.89 -13.58
C VAL A 37 -12.87 9.32 -13.56
N LYS A 38 -13.71 10.36 -13.51
CA LYS A 38 -13.24 11.76 -13.42
C LYS A 38 -12.50 12.06 -12.11
N PHE A 39 -12.98 11.51 -11.00
CA PHE A 39 -12.32 11.62 -9.70
C PHE A 39 -10.97 10.90 -9.71
N GLY A 40 -10.93 9.69 -10.25
CA GLY A 40 -9.68 8.97 -10.50
C GLY A 40 -8.71 9.82 -11.33
N ASP A 41 -9.17 10.35 -12.47
CA ASP A 41 -8.33 11.19 -13.33
C ASP A 41 -7.85 12.46 -12.61
N PHE A 42 -8.68 13.12 -11.79
CA PHE A 42 -8.26 14.27 -10.98
C PHE A 42 -7.18 13.89 -9.95
N VAL A 43 -7.41 12.83 -9.19
CA VAL A 43 -6.51 12.35 -8.14
C VAL A 43 -5.18 11.89 -8.75
N PHE A 44 -5.19 11.18 -9.87
CA PHE A 44 -3.98 10.74 -10.57
C PHE A 44 -3.22 11.89 -11.25
N ASN A 45 -3.89 12.99 -11.59
CA ASN A 45 -3.23 14.16 -12.17
C ASN A 45 -2.53 15.06 -11.15
N ILE A 46 -2.65 14.78 -9.85
CA ILE A 46 -1.95 15.58 -8.84
C ILE A 46 -0.44 15.29 -8.94
N ARG A 47 0.31 16.33 -9.31
CA ARG A 47 1.77 16.31 -9.49
C ARG A 47 2.40 17.34 -8.56
N ILE A 48 3.57 17.00 -8.02
CA ILE A 48 4.44 17.94 -7.31
C ILE A 48 5.65 18.17 -8.22
N GLY A 49 5.70 19.33 -8.87
CA GLY A 49 6.72 19.62 -9.88
C GLY A 49 6.63 18.67 -11.08
N THR A 50 7.72 17.96 -11.37
CA THR A 50 7.81 16.99 -12.48
C THR A 50 7.38 15.57 -12.09
N LEU A 51 7.26 15.28 -10.78
CA LEU A 51 6.98 13.95 -10.26
C LEU A 51 5.49 13.79 -9.90
N SER A 52 4.93 12.63 -10.23
CA SER A 52 3.58 12.27 -9.79
C SER A 52 3.60 11.95 -8.29
N ILE A 53 2.62 12.47 -7.54
CA ILE A 53 2.46 12.16 -6.13
C ILE A 53 2.35 10.65 -5.91
N PHE A 54 1.70 9.93 -6.83
CA PHE A 54 1.60 8.48 -6.77
C PHE A 54 2.96 7.79 -6.88
N SER A 55 3.89 8.29 -7.70
CA SER A 55 5.25 7.74 -7.77
C SER A 55 5.99 7.88 -6.45
N VAL A 56 5.84 9.05 -5.80
CA VAL A 56 6.43 9.32 -4.48
C VAL A 56 5.80 8.40 -3.43
N ILE A 57 4.47 8.30 -3.40
CA ILE A 57 3.73 7.44 -2.47
C ILE A 57 4.10 5.97 -2.64
N THR A 58 4.22 5.47 -3.87
CA THR A 58 4.61 4.07 -4.12
C THR A 58 6.04 3.81 -3.67
N ALA A 59 6.97 4.75 -3.91
CA ALA A 59 8.35 4.62 -3.42
C ALA A 59 8.41 4.59 -1.89
N VAL A 60 7.67 5.47 -1.20
CA VAL A 60 7.56 5.46 0.27
C VAL A 60 6.96 4.14 0.75
N SER A 61 5.89 3.66 0.10
CA SER A 61 5.25 2.38 0.45
C SER A 61 6.19 1.19 0.28
N PHE A 62 7.05 1.22 -0.75
CA PHE A 62 8.08 0.21 -0.96
C PHE A 62 9.14 0.21 0.15
N VAL A 63 9.63 1.39 0.54
CA VAL A 63 10.59 1.53 1.66
C VAL A 63 9.98 1.00 2.96
N VAL A 64 8.70 1.30 3.21
CA VAL A 64 7.98 0.77 4.39
C VAL A 64 7.86 -0.75 4.33
N LEU A 65 7.51 -1.32 3.18
CA LEU A 65 7.45 -2.78 3.00
C LEU A 65 8.82 -3.43 3.24
N ALA A 66 9.91 -2.83 2.74
CA ALA A 66 11.26 -3.32 2.99
C ALA A 66 11.60 -3.28 4.49
N ALA A 67 11.26 -2.20 5.19
CA ALA A 67 11.45 -2.09 6.63
C ALA A 67 10.65 -3.14 7.42
N GLN A 68 9.38 -3.38 7.04
CA GLN A 68 8.57 -4.44 7.66
C GLN A 68 9.11 -5.84 7.34
N THR A 69 9.65 -6.05 6.14
CA THR A 69 10.27 -7.32 5.74
C THR A 69 11.50 -7.62 6.58
N TYR A 70 12.34 -6.59 6.83
CA TYR A 70 13.49 -6.69 7.72
C TYR A 70 13.07 -6.99 9.18
N ASP A 71 12.08 -6.27 9.72
CA ASP A 71 11.57 -6.52 11.08
C ASP A 71 10.98 -7.94 11.21
N LEU A 72 10.29 -8.42 10.18
CA LEU A 72 9.74 -9.77 10.14
C LEU A 72 10.86 -10.82 10.13
N GLN A 73 11.83 -10.70 9.22
CA GLN A 73 12.96 -11.62 9.12
C GLN A 73 13.75 -11.69 10.44
N LYS A 74 14.00 -10.54 11.08
CA LYS A 74 14.67 -10.49 12.39
C LYS A 74 13.94 -11.32 13.45
N ARG A 75 12.61 -11.29 13.46
CA ARG A 75 11.78 -11.98 14.47
C ARG A 75 11.64 -13.48 14.22
N TYR A 76 11.78 -13.92 12.97
CA TYR A 76 11.90 -15.34 12.61
C TYR A 76 13.31 -15.88 12.85
N ALA A 77 14.34 -15.07 12.63
CA ALA A 77 15.73 -15.47 12.84
C ALA A 77 16.09 -15.66 14.33
N MET A 78 15.37 -15.04 15.26
CA MET A 78 15.47 -15.35 16.69
C MET A 78 15.03 -16.80 16.95
N HIS A 79 16.00 -17.71 17.00
CA HIS A 79 15.80 -19.06 17.49
C HIS A 79 15.36 -19.01 18.95
N SER A 80 14.31 -19.77 19.25
CA SER A 80 13.89 -20.01 20.62
C SER A 80 14.93 -20.92 21.25
N ASP A 81 15.70 -20.43 22.22
CA ASP A 81 16.57 -21.28 23.02
C ASP A 81 15.70 -22.37 23.70
N PRO A 82 15.95 -23.66 23.46
CA PRO A 82 15.14 -24.75 24.02
C PRO A 82 15.17 -24.79 25.56
N HIS A 83 16.20 -24.19 26.18
CA HIS A 83 16.35 -24.16 27.63
C HIS A 83 15.53 -23.05 28.33
N LEU A 84 14.78 -22.24 27.59
CA LEU A 84 14.00 -21.11 28.11
C LEU A 84 12.48 -21.40 28.20
N GLU A 85 12.08 -22.67 28.25
CA GLU A 85 10.66 -23.10 28.36
C GLU A 85 10.01 -22.72 29.71
N ALA A 86 10.76 -22.22 30.70
CA ALA A 86 10.25 -21.94 32.03
C ALA A 86 9.34 -20.69 32.13
N HIS A 87 9.18 -19.86 31.09
CA HIS A 87 8.37 -18.64 31.14
C HIS A 87 7.33 -18.61 30.01
N TYR A 88 6.23 -19.35 30.20
CA TYR A 88 5.05 -19.36 29.31
C TYR A 88 4.59 -17.94 28.89
N SER A 89 4.67 -16.96 29.79
CA SER A 89 4.35 -15.55 29.52
C SER A 89 5.31 -14.88 28.53
N ALA A 90 6.60 -15.22 28.56
CA ALA A 90 7.61 -14.71 27.64
C ALA A 90 7.44 -15.29 26.22
N ASP A 91 7.05 -16.57 26.10
CA ASP A 91 6.73 -17.19 24.81
C ASP A 91 5.45 -16.57 24.19
N LEU A 92 4.42 -16.33 25.00
CA LEU A 92 3.21 -15.62 24.58
C LEU A 92 3.52 -14.21 24.07
N GLN A 93 4.35 -13.44 24.78
CA GLN A 93 4.76 -12.11 24.34
C GLN A 93 5.57 -12.14 23.04
N LYS A 94 6.47 -13.11 22.87
CA LYS A 94 7.22 -13.32 21.62
C LYS A 94 6.28 -13.64 20.46
N LYS A 95 5.35 -14.59 20.62
CA LYS A 95 4.33 -14.93 19.60
C LYS A 95 3.44 -13.73 19.26
N ALA A 96 3.00 -12.98 20.27
CA ALA A 96 2.20 -11.76 20.06
C ALA A 96 2.99 -10.65 19.35
N SER A 97 4.31 -10.58 19.56
CA SER A 97 5.17 -9.64 18.85
C SER A 97 5.36 -10.04 17.37
N ARG A 98 5.50 -11.35 17.08
CA ARG A 98 5.59 -11.88 15.71
C ARG A 98 4.32 -11.62 14.93
N TRP A 99 3.16 -11.94 15.51
CA TRP A 99 1.86 -11.68 14.91
C TRP A 99 1.65 -10.20 14.56
N ARG A 100 2.09 -9.28 15.43
CA ARG A 100 2.03 -7.83 15.12
C ARG A 100 2.85 -7.47 13.89
N SER A 101 4.05 -8.02 13.76
CA SER A 101 4.93 -7.76 12.60
C SER A 101 4.42 -8.42 11.33
N GLU A 102 3.88 -9.64 11.39
CA GLU A 102 3.22 -10.28 10.25
C GLU A 102 2.05 -9.45 9.75
N ARG A 103 1.17 -9.01 10.66
CA ARG A 103 0.05 -8.12 10.31
C ARG A 103 0.54 -6.83 9.67
N ASN A 104 1.55 -6.18 10.25
CA ASN A 104 2.09 -4.94 9.71
C ASN A 104 2.74 -5.16 8.33
N TRP A 105 3.41 -6.29 8.13
CA TRP A 105 3.97 -6.69 6.85
C TRP A 105 2.87 -6.85 5.80
N TRP A 106 1.81 -7.60 6.08
CA TRP A 106 0.67 -7.76 5.16
C TRP A 106 0.01 -6.43 4.79
N ILE A 107 -0.20 -5.55 5.78
CA ILE A 107 -0.73 -4.20 5.58
C ILE A 107 0.17 -3.40 4.61
N SER A 108 1.49 -3.42 4.83
CA SER A 108 2.43 -2.71 3.97
C SER A 108 2.53 -3.31 2.58
N ALA A 109 2.46 -4.64 2.47
CA ALA A 109 2.50 -5.36 1.20
C ALA A 109 1.31 -4.95 0.34
N LEU A 110 0.08 -5.08 0.88
CA LEU A 110 -1.15 -4.69 0.18
C LEU A 110 -1.15 -3.21 -0.24
N THR A 111 -0.72 -2.32 0.65
CA THR A 111 -0.64 -0.88 0.35
C THR A 111 0.29 -0.62 -0.82
N PHE A 112 1.48 -1.24 -0.82
CA PHE A 112 2.43 -1.14 -1.93
C PHE A 112 1.85 -1.74 -3.22
N THR A 113 1.26 -2.93 -3.20
CA THR A 113 0.71 -3.56 -4.42
C THR A 113 -0.39 -2.70 -5.04
N ILE A 114 -1.28 -2.13 -4.23
CA ILE A 114 -2.35 -1.26 -4.73
C ILE A 114 -1.74 -0.03 -5.42
N TYR A 115 -0.84 0.69 -4.75
CA TYR A 115 -0.21 1.87 -5.34
C TYR A 115 0.66 1.55 -6.57
N TRP A 116 1.30 0.37 -6.59
CA TRP A 116 2.02 -0.13 -7.76
C TRP A 116 1.10 -0.42 -8.95
N MET A 117 -0.03 -1.07 -8.72
CA MET A 117 -1.06 -1.29 -9.75
C MET A 117 -1.57 0.03 -10.32
N LEU A 118 -1.90 0.98 -9.44
CA LEU A 118 -2.39 2.30 -9.86
C LEU A 118 -1.37 3.06 -10.72
N LEU A 119 -0.07 2.97 -10.42
CA LEU A 119 0.99 3.51 -11.28
C LEU A 119 1.01 2.87 -12.68
N ARG A 120 0.87 1.54 -12.76
CA ARG A 120 0.84 0.83 -14.04
C ARG A 120 -0.39 1.20 -14.87
N PHE A 121 -1.55 1.31 -14.24
CA PHE A 121 -2.77 1.79 -14.90
C PHE A 121 -2.61 3.20 -15.46
N HIS A 122 -1.97 4.12 -14.72
CA HIS A 122 -1.69 5.46 -15.22
C HIS A 122 -0.70 5.46 -16.40
N ALA A 123 0.36 4.64 -16.34
CA ALA A 123 1.31 4.51 -17.45
C ALA A 123 0.63 4.03 -18.75
N MET A 124 -0.29 3.06 -18.63
CA MET A 124 -1.09 2.58 -19.76
C MET A 124 -2.05 3.64 -20.29
N LYS A 125 -2.78 4.37 -19.42
CA LYS A 125 -3.64 5.49 -19.85
C LYS A 125 -2.85 6.58 -20.58
N LYS A 126 -1.63 6.89 -20.14
CA LYS A 126 -0.76 7.88 -20.81
C LYS A 126 -0.36 7.44 -22.22
N GLN A 127 -0.11 6.14 -22.43
CA GLN A 127 0.17 5.58 -23.75
C GLN A 127 -1.07 5.67 -24.65
N LEU A 128 -2.27 5.38 -24.10
CA LEU A 128 -3.53 5.42 -24.83
C LEU A 128 -3.87 6.84 -25.32
N ILE A 129 -3.69 7.86 -24.47
CA ILE A 129 -3.93 9.27 -24.85
C ILE A 129 -2.92 9.75 -25.89
N LYS A 130 -1.66 9.30 -25.81
CA LYS A 130 -0.66 9.61 -26.85
C LYS A 130 -1.00 8.96 -28.19
N ALA A 131 -1.55 7.74 -28.18
CA ALA A 131 -1.97 7.05 -29.39
C ALA A 131 -3.18 7.73 -30.06
N GLN A 132 -4.21 8.11 -29.29
CA GLN A 132 -5.38 8.83 -29.83
C GLN A 132 -5.02 10.18 -30.48
N ARG A 133 -4.06 10.94 -29.92
CA ARG A 133 -3.60 12.21 -30.52
C ARG A 133 -2.80 12.05 -31.81
N HIS A 134 -2.36 10.85 -32.14
CA HIS A 134 -1.67 10.57 -33.41
C HIS A 134 -2.65 10.13 -34.51
N GLU A 135 -3.91 9.84 -34.15
CA GLU A 135 -4.97 9.45 -35.09
C GLU A 135 -5.88 10.63 -35.51
N ASP A 136 -5.82 11.76 -34.79
CA ASP A 136 -6.44 13.05 -35.15
C ASP A 136 -5.45 13.95 -35.93
#